data_AF-A0A8J6N3B5-F1
#
_entry.id   AF-A0A8J6N3B5-F1
#
_cell.length_a   1.000
_cell.length_b   1.000
_cell.length_c   1.000
_cell.angle_alpha   90.00
_cell.angle_beta   90.00
_cell.angle_gamma   90.00
#
_symmetry.space_group_name_H-M   'P 1'
#
loop_
_entity.id
_entity.type
_entity.pdbx_description
1 polymer ?
#
loop_
_entity_poly.entity_id
_entity_poly.type
_entity_poly.pdbx_seq_one_letter_code
_entity_poly.pdbx_strand_id
1 'polypeptide(L)'
;VLINKDVVKGEMSAALYEMAYRQKLQLLIQRNYTPLSVILDKYFVAPHLAAGDPRRVADALWEELEEIRMPVQLVTQWLENPGDESLLKMIHPLSINDLKEGRVSDEQLKQELDELSLEDFLEML
;
A
#
# COMPACT_ATOMS: atom_id res chain seq x y z
N VAL A 1 -19.01 2.26 11.51
CA VAL A 1 -17.69 2.94 11.56
C VAL A 1 -17.76 3.93 12.71
N LEU A 2 -16.95 3.77 13.77
CA LEU A 2 -16.89 4.73 14.87
C LEU A 2 -15.84 5.80 14.52
N ILE A 3 -16.21 6.71 13.61
CA ILE A 3 -15.51 7.98 13.49
C ILE A 3 -15.97 8.78 14.71
N ASN A 4 -15.04 9.32 15.47
CA ASN A 4 -15.36 10.18 16.60
C ASN A 4 -16.19 11.37 16.07
N LYS A 5 -17.49 11.37 16.37
CA LYS A 5 -18.48 12.29 15.75
C LYS A 5 -18.20 13.75 16.05
N ASP A 6 -17.43 14.01 17.10
CA ASP A 6 -16.99 15.35 17.49
C ASP A 6 -16.00 15.97 16.49
N VAL A 7 -15.42 15.17 15.59
CA VAL A 7 -14.53 15.61 14.51
C VAL A 7 -15.31 15.99 13.23
N VAL A 8 -16.59 15.65 13.15
CA VAL A 8 -17.40 15.70 11.90
C VAL A 8 -18.12 17.05 11.69
N LYS A 9 -17.76 18.10 12.43
CA LYS A 9 -18.33 19.45 12.23
C LYS A 9 -17.50 20.36 11.31
N GLY A 10 -16.33 19.92 10.86
CA GLY A 10 -15.44 20.67 9.97
C GLY A 10 -15.40 20.10 8.55
N GLU A 11 -14.88 20.90 7.61
CA GLU A 11 -14.49 20.42 6.28
C GLU A 11 -13.44 19.30 6.40
N MET A 12 -13.49 18.32 5.49
CA MET A 12 -12.53 17.21 5.50
C MET A 12 -11.14 17.74 5.13
N SER A 13 -10.19 17.65 6.04
CA SER A 13 -8.79 17.97 5.77
C SER A 13 -7.99 16.71 5.42
N ALA A 14 -6.88 16.88 4.69
CA ALA A 14 -5.96 15.79 4.36
C ALA A 14 -5.48 15.03 5.61
N ALA A 15 -5.02 15.77 6.63
CA ALA A 15 -4.56 15.18 7.89
C ALA A 15 -5.67 14.40 8.63
N LEU A 16 -6.91 14.89 8.60
CA LEU A 16 -8.05 14.18 9.19
C LEU A 16 -8.35 12.88 8.43
N TYR A 17 -8.32 12.92 7.11
CA TYR A 17 -8.56 11.76 6.27
C TYR A 17 -7.51 10.66 6.51
N GLU A 18 -6.23 11.02 6.52
CA GLU A 18 -5.13 10.08 6.79
C GLU A 18 -5.27 9.44 8.18
N MET A 19 -5.50 10.24 9.22
CA MET A 19 -5.69 9.74 10.58
C MET A 19 -6.88 8.78 10.65
N ALA A 20 -8.00 9.13 10.03
CA ALA A 20 -9.20 8.30 10.02
C ALA A 20 -8.96 6.98 9.27
N TYR A 21 -8.19 7.01 8.18
CA TYR A 21 -7.80 5.82 7.44
C TYR A 21 -6.93 4.89 8.29
N ARG A 22 -5.89 5.41 8.95
CA ARG A 22 -5.02 4.60 9.82
C ARG A 22 -5.77 3.97 10.99
N GLN A 23 -6.69 4.73 11.61
CA GLN A 23 -7.58 4.17 12.64
C GLN A 23 -8.48 3.06 12.09
N LYS A 24 -9.02 3.23 10.88
CA LYS A 24 -9.83 2.20 10.22
C LYS A 24 -8.99 0.95 9.94
N LEU A 25 -7.76 1.09 9.47
CA LEU A 25 -6.85 -0.03 9.21
C LEU A 25 -6.59 -0.84 10.47
N GLN A 26 -6.26 -0.17 11.58
CA GLN A 26 -6.08 -0.81 12.89
C GLN A 26 -7.34 -1.61 13.31
N LEU A 27 -8.53 -1.01 13.17
CA LEU A 27 -9.78 -1.68 13.53
C LEU A 27 -10.09 -2.89 12.65
N LEU A 28 -9.72 -2.85 11.37
CA LEU A 28 -9.89 -3.98 10.45
C LEU A 28 -8.99 -5.15 10.84
N ILE A 29 -7.73 -4.87 11.16
CA ILE A 29 -6.79 -5.89 11.65
C ILE A 29 -7.33 -6.57 12.91
N GLN A 30 -7.92 -5.81 13.83
CA GLN A 30 -8.51 -6.34 15.06
C GLN A 30 -9.77 -7.19 14.85
N ARG A 31 -10.52 -6.93 13.77
CA ARG A 31 -11.86 -7.53 13.55
C ARG A 31 -11.88 -8.67 12.54
N ASN A 32 -10.78 -8.92 11.84
CA ASN A 32 -10.76 -9.91 10.77
C ASN A 32 -10.86 -11.34 11.30
N TYR A 33 -11.80 -12.11 10.73
CA TYR A 33 -11.97 -13.53 11.00
C TYR A 33 -10.87 -14.38 10.32
N THR A 34 -10.38 -13.93 9.16
CA THR A 34 -9.23 -14.52 8.49
C THR A 34 -7.93 -13.96 9.08
N PRO A 35 -6.95 -14.80 9.45
CA PRO A 35 -5.66 -14.32 9.95
C PRO A 35 -5.01 -13.36 8.95
N LEU A 36 -4.54 -12.22 9.44
CA LEU A 36 -3.94 -11.20 8.59
C LEU A 36 -2.75 -11.74 7.78
N SER A 37 -1.93 -12.62 8.37
CA SER A 37 -0.81 -13.27 7.69
C SER A 37 -1.23 -13.99 6.40
N VAL A 38 -2.40 -14.63 6.40
CA VAL A 38 -2.96 -15.30 5.21
C VAL A 38 -3.38 -14.30 4.14
N ILE A 39 -3.94 -13.16 4.55
CA ILE A 39 -4.30 -12.08 3.62
C ILE A 39 -3.02 -11.50 2.98
N LEU A 40 -2.01 -11.22 3.79
CA LEU A 40 -0.78 -10.59 3.32
C LEU A 40 0.05 -11.53 2.44
N ASP A 41 0.10 -12.82 2.77
CA ASP A 41 0.73 -13.82 1.90
C ASP A 41 0.03 -13.90 0.54
N LYS A 42 -1.30 -13.91 0.53
CA LYS A 42 -2.10 -14.06 -0.69
C LYS A 42 -2.05 -12.83 -1.62
N TYR A 43 -2.06 -11.62 -1.07
CA TYR A 43 -2.23 -10.40 -1.85
C TYR A 43 -0.96 -9.55 -1.96
N PHE A 44 -0.02 -9.66 -1.02
CA PHE A 44 1.12 -8.74 -0.91
C PHE A 44 2.48 -9.44 -0.69
N VAL A 45 2.52 -10.78 -0.64
CA VAL A 45 3.73 -11.59 -0.31
C VAL A 45 4.47 -11.01 0.92
N ALA A 46 3.72 -10.61 1.95
CA ALA A 46 4.25 -9.92 3.12
C ALA A 46 3.73 -10.48 4.47
N PRO A 47 3.78 -11.80 4.71
CA PRO A 47 3.25 -12.37 5.96
C PRO A 47 4.02 -11.90 7.21
N HIS A 48 5.28 -11.45 7.08
CA HIS A 48 6.10 -10.93 8.18
C HIS A 48 5.48 -9.69 8.85
N LEU A 49 4.71 -8.90 8.09
CA LEU A 49 4.00 -7.72 8.58
C LEU A 49 2.86 -8.04 9.55
N ALA A 50 2.38 -9.29 9.59
CA ALA A 50 1.27 -9.69 10.45
C ALA A 50 1.68 -10.06 11.89
N ALA A 51 2.94 -9.85 12.27
CA ALA A 51 3.45 -10.22 13.59
C ALA A 51 3.24 -9.10 14.64
N GLY A 52 2.42 -9.38 15.65
CA GLY A 52 2.37 -8.57 16.88
C GLY A 52 1.07 -7.80 17.11
N ASP A 53 1.18 -6.68 17.83
CA ASP A 53 0.04 -5.85 18.23
C ASP A 53 -0.61 -5.16 17.02
N PRO A 54 -1.95 -5.11 16.92
CA PRO A 54 -2.65 -4.51 15.79
C PRO A 54 -2.26 -3.06 15.45
N ARG A 55 -1.78 -2.25 16.42
CA ARG A 55 -1.28 -0.90 16.12
C ARG A 55 0.04 -0.96 15.37
N ARG A 56 0.99 -1.76 15.87
CA ARG A 56 2.30 -1.95 15.23
C ARG A 56 2.16 -2.56 13.84
N VAL A 57 1.24 -3.51 13.69
CA VAL A 57 0.89 -4.09 12.40
C VAL A 57 0.33 -3.02 11.46
N ALA A 58 -0.62 -2.19 11.92
CA ALA A 58 -1.16 -1.12 11.08
C ALA A 58 -0.09 -0.10 10.64
N ASP A 59 0.84 0.24 11.54
CA ASP A 59 1.97 1.13 11.23
C ASP A 59 2.93 0.47 10.23
N ALA A 60 3.26 -0.81 10.40
CA ALA A 60 4.13 -1.54 9.48
C ALA A 60 3.50 -1.69 8.08
N LEU A 61 2.20 -2.00 8.00
CA LEU A 61 1.47 -2.02 6.72
C LEU A 61 1.49 -0.67 6.02
N TRP A 62 1.42 0.43 6.77
CA TRP A 62 1.45 1.78 6.23
C TRP A 62 2.83 2.15 5.65
N GLU A 63 3.89 1.76 6.35
CA GLU A 63 5.28 2.04 5.95
C GLU A 63 5.78 1.12 4.84
N GLU A 64 5.34 -0.14 4.78
CA GLU A 64 5.89 -1.12 3.84
C GLU A 64 5.02 -1.34 2.60
N LEU A 65 3.69 -1.13 2.65
CA LEU A 65 2.80 -1.40 1.52
C LEU A 65 2.35 -0.11 0.83
N GLU A 66 2.86 0.10 -0.38
CA GLU A 66 2.45 1.21 -1.23
C GLU A 66 0.95 1.16 -1.55
N GLU A 67 0.39 -0.03 -1.75
CA GLU A 67 -1.03 -0.23 -2.06
C GLU A 67 -1.97 0.24 -0.95
N ILE A 68 -1.46 0.32 0.29
CA ILE A 68 -2.18 0.86 1.43
C ILE A 68 -2.03 2.39 1.50
N ARG A 69 -0.84 2.91 1.20
CA ARG A 69 -0.51 4.34 1.31
C ARG A 69 -0.99 5.18 0.13
N MET A 70 -0.80 4.70 -1.10
CA MET A 70 -1.06 5.42 -2.34
C MET A 70 -2.52 5.90 -2.47
N PRO A 71 -3.55 5.10 -2.14
CA PRO A 71 -4.94 5.59 -2.16
C PRO A 71 -5.17 6.76 -1.21
N VAL A 72 -4.45 6.80 -0.08
CA VAL A 72 -4.56 7.92 0.85
C VAL A 72 -3.85 9.14 0.31
N GLN A 73 -2.65 8.98 -0.24
CA GLN A 73 -1.89 10.06 -0.86
C GLN A 73 -2.67 10.76 -1.98
N LEU A 74 -3.37 10.00 -2.82
CA LEU A 74 -4.20 10.56 -3.90
C LEU A 74 -5.36 11.39 -3.36
N VAL A 75 -6.03 10.90 -2.31
CA VAL A 75 -7.13 11.63 -1.68
C VAL A 75 -6.62 12.87 -0.94
N THR A 76 -5.49 12.78 -0.24
CA THR A 76 -4.90 13.93 0.46
C THR A 76 -4.48 15.01 -0.52
N GLN A 77 -3.87 14.64 -1.66
CA GLN A 77 -3.53 15.58 -2.73
C GLN A 77 -4.77 16.28 -3.30
N TRP A 78 -5.86 15.54 -3.53
CA TRP A 78 -7.11 16.13 -3.99
C TRP A 78 -7.75 17.06 -2.95
N LEU A 79 -7.68 16.72 -1.65
CA LEU A 79 -8.18 17.58 -0.58
C LEU A 79 -7.37 18.87 -0.43
N GLU A 80 -6.07 18.84 -0.70
CA GLU A 80 -5.18 20.01 -0.64
C GLU A 80 -5.30 20.91 -1.86
N ASN A 81 -5.50 20.33 -3.05
CA ASN A 81 -5.65 21.06 -4.30
C ASN A 81 -6.77 20.44 -5.17
N PRO A 82 -8.04 20.79 -4.90
CA PRO A 82 -9.17 20.22 -5.61
C PRO A 82 -9.23 20.76 -7.03
N GLY A 83 -8.75 19.96 -7.99
CA GLY A 83 -8.77 20.27 -9.42
C GLY A 83 -8.90 19.03 -10.30
N ASP A 84 -9.29 19.22 -11.57
CA ASP A 84 -9.58 18.13 -12.50
C ASP A 84 -8.37 17.19 -12.69
N GLU A 85 -7.14 17.71 -12.64
CA GLU A 85 -5.92 16.90 -12.72
C GLU A 85 -5.78 15.93 -11.54
N SER A 86 -5.99 16.42 -10.30
CA SER A 86 -5.95 15.59 -9.09
C SER A 86 -7.06 14.55 -9.07
N LEU A 87 -8.24 14.90 -9.59
CA LEU A 87 -9.37 13.98 -9.73
C LEU A 87 -9.07 12.87 -10.77
N LEU A 88 -8.46 13.22 -11.90
CA LEU A 88 -8.06 12.24 -12.92
C LEU A 88 -7.04 11.24 -12.38
N LYS A 89 -6.08 11.69 -11.55
CA LYS A 89 -5.12 10.82 -10.85
C LYS A 89 -5.80 9.86 -9.88
N MET A 90 -6.91 10.25 -9.25
CA MET A 90 -7.70 9.34 -8.41
C MET A 90 -8.51 8.29 -9.21
N ILE A 91 -9.02 8.67 -10.39
CA ILE A 91 -9.83 7.77 -11.25
C ILE A 91 -8.93 6.76 -11.97
N HIS A 92 -7.73 7.17 -12.37
CA HIS A 92 -6.72 6.34 -13.02
C HIS A 92 -5.41 6.37 -12.23
N PRO A 93 -5.37 5.72 -11.05
CA PRO A 93 -4.22 5.78 -10.14
C PRO A 93 -2.98 5.05 -10.67
N LEU A 94 -3.15 4.14 -11.63
CA LEU A 94 -2.08 3.45 -12.33
C LEU A 94 -2.28 3.69 -13.83
N SER A 95 -1.35 4.39 -14.46
CA SER A 95 -1.23 4.37 -15.91
C SER A 95 -0.63 3.03 -16.35
N ILE A 96 -0.86 2.61 -17.60
CA ILE A 96 -0.23 1.41 -18.19
C ILE A 96 1.32 1.50 -18.12
N ASN A 97 1.87 2.71 -17.98
CA ASN A 97 3.31 2.91 -17.82
C ASN A 97 3.79 2.66 -16.38
N ASP A 98 2.97 2.92 -15.36
CA ASP A 98 3.33 2.67 -13.95
C ASP A 98 3.38 1.16 -13.64
N LEU A 99 2.64 0.35 -14.39
CA LEU A 99 2.72 -1.13 -14.32
C LEU A 99 3.96 -1.71 -15.02
N LYS A 100 4.72 -0.89 -15.77
CA LYS A 100 5.94 -1.29 -16.48
C LYS A 100 7.21 -0.92 -15.73
N GLU A 101 7.17 0.10 -14.86
CA GLU A 101 8.34 0.48 -14.06
C GLU A 101 8.59 -0.58 -12.97
N GLY A 102 9.49 -1.52 -13.27
CA GLY A 102 9.94 -2.55 -12.34
C GLY A 102 9.79 -3.99 -12.83
N ARG A 103 9.11 -4.23 -13.97
CA ARG A 103 9.10 -5.55 -14.61
C ARG A 103 10.13 -5.55 -15.74
N VAL A 104 11.30 -6.12 -15.44
CA VAL A 104 12.24 -6.58 -16.46
C VAL A 104 11.43 -7.44 -17.45
N SER A 105 11.52 -7.17 -18.76
CA SER A 105 10.74 -7.95 -19.73
C SER A 105 11.12 -9.42 -19.63
N ASP A 106 10.23 -10.34 -20.00
CA ASP A 106 10.54 -11.78 -19.96
C ASP A 106 11.81 -12.12 -20.76
N GLU A 107 12.07 -11.40 -21.85
CA GLU A 107 13.29 -11.51 -22.64
C GLU A 107 14.53 -10.98 -21.92
N GLN A 108 14.41 -9.84 -21.22
CA GLN A 108 15.51 -9.27 -20.44
C GLN A 108 15.83 -10.15 -19.22
N LEU A 109 14.82 -10.66 -18.52
CA LEU A 109 14.98 -11.59 -17.40
C LEU A 109 15.66 -12.89 -17.85
N LYS A 110 15.28 -13.38 -19.03
CA LYS A 110 15.90 -14.57 -19.61
C LYS A 110 17.37 -14.35 -19.95
N GLN A 111 17.72 -13.19 -20.50
CA GLN A 111 19.11 -12.82 -20.76
C GLN A 111 19.92 -12.72 -19.46
N GLU A 112 19.38 -12.09 -18.42
CA GLU A 112 20.04 -12.01 -17.12
C GLU A 112 20.27 -13.39 -16.50
N LEU A 113 19.32 -14.32 -16.63
CA LEU A 113 19.47 -15.71 -16.18
C LEU A 113 20.48 -16.51 -17.01
N ASP A 114 20.54 -16.28 -18.32
CA ASP A 114 21.48 -16.95 -19.23
C ASP A 114 22.93 -16.45 -19.01
N GLU A 115 23.10 -15.21 -18.54
CA GLU A 115 24.41 -14.60 -18.23
C GLU A 115 24.88 -14.89 -16.79
N LEU A 116 23.98 -15.33 -15.90
CA LEU A 116 24.30 -15.61 -14.51
C LEU A 116 25.08 -16.93 -14.38
N SER A 117 26.30 -16.87 -13.86
CA SER A 117 27.06 -18.07 -13.56
C SER A 117 26.53 -18.75 -12.29
N LEU A 118 26.78 -20.05 -12.15
CA LEU A 118 26.42 -20.80 -10.93
C LEU A 118 27.12 -20.24 -9.69
N GLU A 119 28.34 -19.73 -9.85
CA GLU A 119 29.14 -19.15 -8.76
C GLU A 119 28.50 -17.83 -8.31
N ASP A 120 28.13 -16.96 -9.24
CA ASP A 120 27.42 -15.70 -8.95
C ASP A 120 26.06 -15.95 -8.31
N PHE A 121 25.32 -16.96 -8.78
CA PHE A 121 24.04 -17.35 -8.18
C PHE A 121 24.19 -17.76 -6.71
N LEU A 122 25.23 -18.54 -6.39
CA LEU A 122 25.47 -19.02 -5.04
C LEU A 122 25.95 -17.92 -4.08
N GLU A 123 26.57 -16.85 -4.57
CA GLU A 123 26.95 -15.69 -3.77
C GLU A 123 25.75 -14.80 -3.38
N MET A 124 24.63 -14.90 -4.10
CA MET A 124 23.41 -14.11 -3.84
C MET A 124 22.41 -14.76 -2.86
N LEU A 125 22.66 -16.01 -2.42
CA LEU A 125 21.83 -16.75 -1.45
C LEU A 125 22.28 -16.53 0.00
#